data_AF-R0NVZ3-F1
#
_entry.id   AF-R0NVZ3-F1
#
_cell.length_a   1.000
_cell.length_b   1.000
_cell.length_c   1.000
_cell.angle_alpha   90.00
_cell.angle_beta   90.00
_cell.angle_gamma   90.00
#
_symmetry.space_group_name_H-M   'P 1'
#
loop_
_entity.id
_entity.type
_entity.pdbx_description
1 polymer ?
#
loop_
_entity_poly.entity_id
_entity_poly.type
_entity_poly.pdbx_seq_one_letter_code
_entity_poly.pdbx_strand_id
1 'polypeptide(L)' 'DYGACLYPEGMVGDSLIYFNDEDIFKVVQEGYSDEDNDLMLENIAAVIDQTEIPKGNVAELNEVNELGG' A
#
# COMPACT_ATOMS: atom_id res chain seq x y z
N ASP A 1 -1.16 0.18 -3.52
CA ASP A 1 -0.42 0.77 -2.39
C ASP A 1 -1.24 0.63 -1.13
N TYR A 2 -0.59 0.38 -0.01
CA TYR A 2 -1.21 0.23 1.30
C TYR A 2 -0.61 1.23 2.28
N GLY A 3 -1.46 1.74 3.18
CA GLY A 3 -1.05 2.51 4.35
C GLY A 3 -1.39 1.75 5.62
N ALA A 4 -0.46 1.67 6.56
CA ALA A 4 -0.69 1.01 7.84
C ALA A 4 -0.13 1.79 9.03
N CYS A 5 -0.57 1.35 10.20
CA CYS A 5 -0.02 1.71 11.50
C CYS A 5 0.32 0.43 12.28
N LEU A 6 1.14 0.55 13.32
CA LEU A 6 1.53 -0.59 14.14
C LEU A 6 0.37 -1.04 15.04
N TYR A 7 0.27 -2.35 15.27
CA TYR A 7 -0.67 -2.92 16.22
C TYR A 7 0.09 -3.44 17.46
N PRO A 8 -0.38 -3.18 18.69
CA PRO A 8 -1.67 -2.55 19.05
C PRO A 8 -1.63 -1.01 19.17
N GLU A 9 -0.48 -0.37 18.97
CA GLU A 9 -0.24 1.04 19.24
C GLU A 9 -1.15 1.99 18.45
N GLY A 10 -1.56 1.57 17.25
CA GLY A 10 -2.36 2.35 16.32
C GLY A 10 -1.56 3.49 15.67
N MET A 11 -2.28 4.51 15.19
CA MET A 11 -1.71 5.71 14.60
C MET A 11 -1.10 6.60 15.70
N VAL A 12 0.22 6.76 15.71
CA VAL A 12 0.92 7.66 16.64
C VAL A 12 1.49 8.84 15.86
N GLY A 13 0.89 10.02 16.02
CA GLY A 13 1.26 11.22 15.26
C GLY A 13 1.08 11.01 13.75
N ASP A 14 2.08 11.40 12.96
CA ASP A 14 2.10 11.26 11.50
C ASP A 14 2.84 10.00 11.02
N SER A 15 3.03 9.01 11.89
CA SER A 15 3.77 7.78 11.56
C SER A 15 2.87 6.82 10.75
N LEU A 16 2.82 7.04 9.43
CA LEU A 16 2.15 6.16 8.48
C LEU A 16 3.18 5.33 7.71
N ILE A 17 2.98 4.01 7.69
CA ILE A 17 3.84 3.09 6.95
C ILE A 17 3.20 2.84 5.60
N TYR A 18 3.96 3.00 4.53
CA TYR A 18 3.52 2.64 3.18
C TYR A 18 4.23 1.37 2.70
N PHE A 19 3.51 0.53 1.96
CA PHE A 19 4.04 -0.66 1.29
C PHE A 19 3.14 -1.10 0.14
N ASN A 20 3.65 -1.97 -0.73
CA ASN A 20 2.91 -2.52 -1.86
C ASN A 20 2.28 -3.88 -1.53
N ASP A 21 1.36 -4.34 -2.38
CA ASP A 21 0.73 -5.66 -2.26
C ASP A 21 1.75 -6.81 -2.17
N GLU A 22 2.83 -6.71 -2.95
CA GLU A 22 3.90 -7.71 -3.00
C GLU A 22 4.73 -7.81 -1.70
N ASP A 23 4.64 -6.79 -0.84
CA ASP A 23 5.31 -6.76 0.46
C ASP A 23 4.46 -7.45 1.56
N ILE A 24 3.20 -7.81 1.26
CA ILE A 24 2.30 -8.46 2.20
C ILE A 24 2.54 -9.97 2.20
N PHE A 25 3.16 -10.48 3.27
CA PHE A 25 3.33 -11.93 3.41
C PHE A 25 2.01 -12.66 3.67
N LYS A 26 1.13 -12.09 4.50
CA LYS A 26 -0.16 -12.69 4.86
C LYS A 26 -1.12 -11.66 5.44
N VAL A 27 -2.37 -11.70 4.97
CA VAL A 27 -3.49 -11.01 5.61
C VAL A 27 -4.11 -11.91 6.67
N VAL A 28 -4.22 -11.41 7.92
CA VAL A 28 -4.80 -12.16 9.04
C VAL A 28 -6.30 -11.90 9.16
N GLN A 29 -6.73 -10.68 8.86
CA GLN A 29 -8.12 -10.27 8.88
C GLN A 29 -8.34 -9.15 7.86
N GLU A 30 -9.39 -9.28 7.07
CA GLU A 30 -9.82 -8.26 6.11
C GLU A 30 -11.01 -7.46 6.67
N GLY A 31 -11.13 -6.22 6.18
CA GLY A 31 -12.29 -5.38 6.43
C GLY A 31 -13.50 -5.81 5.60
N TYR A 32 -14.44 -4.89 5.42
CA TYR A 32 -15.55 -5.08 4.51
C TYR A 32 -15.09 -4.94 3.04
N SER A 33 -15.62 -5.80 2.17
CA SER A 33 -15.47 -5.73 0.71
C SER A 33 -16.83 -5.92 0.03
N ASP A 34 -17.01 -5.32 -1.13
CA ASP A 34 -18.21 -5.43 -1.97
C ASP A 34 -17.88 -5.51 -3.47
N GLU A 35 -18.92 -5.65 -4.30
CA GLU A 35 -18.78 -5.78 -5.76
C GLU A 35 -18.13 -4.56 -6.41
N ASP A 36 -18.33 -3.37 -5.84
CA ASP A 36 -17.72 -2.13 -6.35
C ASP A 36 -16.20 -2.14 -6.10
N ASN A 37 -15.76 -2.63 -4.93
CA ASN A 37 -14.34 -2.85 -4.64
C ASN A 37 -13.70 -3.82 -5.63
N ASP A 38 -14.35 -4.97 -5.88
CA ASP A 38 -13.82 -5.99 -6.78
C ASP A 38 -13.68 -5.46 -8.21
N LEU A 39 -14.70 -4.73 -8.71
CA LEU A 39 -14.66 -4.09 -10.03
C LEU A 39 -13.54 -3.04 -10.12
N MET A 40 -13.30 -2.27 -9.06
CA MET A 40 -12.24 -1.29 -9.04
C MET A 40 -10.86 -1.95 -9.11
N LEU A 41 -10.65 -3.05 -8.38
CA LEU A 41 -9.39 -3.81 -8.40
C LEU A 41 -9.10 -4.38 -9.80
N GLU A 42 -10.11 -4.93 -10.49
CA GLU A 42 -9.96 -5.43 -11.86
C GLU A 42 -9.55 -4.33 -12.84
N ASN A 43 -10.18 -3.15 -12.74
CA ASN A 43 -9.84 -2.01 -13.58
C ASN A 43 -8.41 -1.51 -13.34
N ILE A 44 -7.98 -1.46 -12.08
CA ILE A 44 -6.61 -1.07 -11.73
C ILE A 44 -5.60 -2.06 -12.32
N ALA A 45 -5.84 -3.36 -12.16
CA ALA A 45 -4.97 -4.40 -12.73
C ALA A 45 -4.86 -4.27 -14.26
N ALA A 46 -5.99 -4.07 -14.95
CA ALA A 46 -6.01 -3.88 -16.40
C ALA A 46 -5.23 -2.65 -16.87
N VAL A 47 -5.26 -1.56 -16.09
CA VAL A 47 -4.50 -0.33 -16.40
C VAL A 47 -3.01 -0.50 -16.12
N ILE A 48 -2.64 -1.18 -15.03
CA ILE A 48 -1.24 -1.48 -14.69
C ILE A 48 -0.56 -2.28 -15.82
N ASP A 49 -1.28 -3.23 -16.42
CA ASP A 49 -0.74 -4.04 -17.53
C ASP A 49 -0.54 -3.24 -18.84
N GLN A 50 -1.21 -2.10 -18.98
CA GLN A 50 -1.21 -1.29 -20.21
C GLN A 50 -0.40 0.00 -20.10
N THR A 51 -0.07 0.43 -18.89
CA THR A 51 0.64 1.69 -18.66
C THR A 51 2.14 1.53 -18.83
N GLU A 52 2.77 2.56 -19.41
CA GLU A 52 4.24 2.65 -19.50
C GLU A 52 4.86 3.27 -18.22
N ILE A 53 4.01 3.71 -17.28
CA ILE A 53 4.47 4.32 -16.02
C ILE A 53 4.93 3.20 -15.08
N PRO A 54 6.18 3.20 -14.62
CA PRO A 54 6.68 2.20 -13.69
C PRO A 54 5.99 2.32 -12.32
N LYS A 55 5.79 1.17 -11.67
CA LYS A 55 5.27 1.10 -10.31
C LYS A 55 6.24 1.80 -9.35
N GLY A 56 5.70 2.55 -8.38
CA GLY A 56 6.50 3.24 -7.37
C GLY A 56 7.25 2.25 -6.47
N ASN A 57 8.53 2.55 -6.20
CA ASN A 57 9.34 1.79 -5.24
C ASN A 57 9.26 2.45 -3.86
N VAL A 58 8.51 1.83 -2.95
CA VAL A 58 8.29 2.38 -1.60
C VAL A 58 9.54 2.31 -0.73
N ALA A 59 10.42 1.33 -0.95
CA ALA A 59 11.68 1.22 -0.21
C ALA A 59 12.59 2.43 -0.48
N GLU A 60 12.71 2.84 -1.75
CA GLU A 60 13.47 4.04 -2.14
C GLU A 60 12.92 5.30 -1.47
N LEU A 61 11.60 5.43 -1.34
CA LEU A 61 10.96 6.59 -0.69
C LEU A 61 11.25 6.66 0.82
N ASN A 62 11.31 5.52 1.50
CA ASN A 62 11.62 5.48 2.93
C ASN A 62 13.08 5.87 3.18
N GLU A 63 14.03 5.43 2.34
CA GLU A 63 15.45 5.79 2.48
C GLU A 63 15.70 7.30 2.34
N VAL A 64 14.94 8.01 1.50
CA VAL A 64 15.07 9.48 1.38
C VAL A 64 14.56 10.21 2.63
N ASN A 65 13.57 9.65 3.32
CA ASN A 65 12.99 10.26 4.53
C ASN A 65 13.88 10.09 5.77
N GLU A 66 14.75 9.08 5.81
CA GLU A 66 15.71 8.88 6.91
C GLU A 66 16.91 9.84 6.87
N LEU A 67 17.18 10.49 5.72
CA LEU A 67 18.20 11.53 5.59
C LEU A 67 17.73 12.93 6.02
N GLY A 68 16.48 13.05 6.47
CA GLY A 68 15.83 14.29 6.90
C GLY A 68 15.50 14.38 8.39
N GLY A 69 16.12 13.54 9.23
CA GLY A 69 16.00 13.56 10.70
C GLY A 69 17.12 14.30 11.42
#